data_AF-A0A2T7DLC7-F1
#
_entry.id   AF-A0A2T7DLC7-F1
#
_cell.length_a   1.000
_cell.length_b   1.000
_cell.length_c   1.000
_cell.angle_alpha   90.00
_cell.angle_beta   90.00
_cell.angle_gamma   90.00
#
_symmetry.space_group_name_H-M   'P 1'
#
loop_
_entity.id
_entity.type
_entity.pdbx_description
1 polymer ?
#
loop_
_entity_poly.entity_id
_entity_poly.type
_entity_poly.pdbx_seq_one_letter_code
_entity_poly.pdbx_strand_id
1 'polypeptide(L)'
;MNLFVEQYRKLLFIRASAEEKAEHQTKQFQHRGKRVYAIEKHALSVYTKKVCQLFSSEVDKSADYNVAQGDSHDEVKVVHYNEEVRKHWARSVFNVKINEADGKLICECGMFEHFGILCCHAIKVLIHCGVKEIPQAHIMKR
;
A
#
# COMPACT_ATOMS: atom_id res chain seq x y z
N MET A 1 27.99 -32.50 24.22
CA MET A 1 27.27 -32.12 22.97
C MET A 1 27.37 -30.62 22.82
N ASN A 2 27.85 -30.10 21.68
CA ASN A 2 28.15 -28.68 21.53
C ASN A 2 26.83 -27.87 21.46
N LEU A 3 26.60 -27.00 22.45
CA LEU A 3 25.42 -26.12 22.58
C LEU A 3 25.10 -25.35 21.28
N PHE A 4 26.16 -24.98 20.55
CA PHE A 4 26.06 -24.35 19.22
C PHE A 4 25.29 -25.21 18.20
N VAL A 5 25.58 -26.52 18.14
CA VAL A 5 24.94 -27.43 17.18
C VAL A 5 23.45 -27.60 17.48
N GLU A 6 23.07 -27.61 18.76
CA GLU A 6 21.66 -27.66 19.16
C GLU A 6 20.91 -26.37 18.80
N GLN A 7 21.49 -25.21 19.08
CA GLN A 7 20.88 -23.93 18.73
C GLN A 7 20.75 -23.76 17.20
N TYR A 8 21.77 -24.17 16.45
CA TYR A 8 21.73 -24.13 14.99
C TYR A 8 20.62 -25.02 14.40
N ARG A 9 20.46 -26.25 14.92
CA ARG A 9 19.35 -27.14 14.51
C ARG A 9 17.98 -26.54 14.82
N LYS A 10 17.82 -25.88 15.98
CA LYS A 10 16.58 -25.17 16.33
C LYS A 10 16.26 -24.05 15.34
N LEU A 11 17.26 -23.25 14.97
CA LEU A 11 17.08 -22.18 13.97
C LEU A 11 16.68 -22.73 12.60
N LEU A 12 17.33 -23.81 12.15
CA LEU A 12 16.96 -24.47 10.88
C LEU A 12 15.52 -24.97 10.89
N PHE A 13 15.09 -25.60 11.99
CA PHE A 13 13.70 -26.07 12.13
C PHE A 13 12.69 -24.92 12.12
N ILE A 14 12.98 -23.83 12.84
CA ILE A 14 12.14 -22.62 12.86
C ILE A 14 12.00 -22.05 11.44
N ARG A 15 13.10 -21.95 10.71
CA ARG A 15 13.11 -21.46 9.33
C ARG A 15 12.29 -22.36 8.41
N ALA A 16 12.55 -23.67 8.42
CA ALA A 16 11.83 -24.63 7.59
C ALA A 16 10.32 -24.62 7.87
N SER A 17 9.93 -24.58 9.15
CA SER A 17 8.51 -24.47 9.54
C SER A 17 7.88 -23.15 9.09
N ALA A 18 8.62 -22.04 9.14
CA ALA A 18 8.14 -20.75 8.65
C ALA A 18 7.97 -20.74 7.12
N GLU A 19 8.90 -21.35 6.38
CA GLU A 19 8.84 -21.51 4.92
C GLU A 19 7.65 -22.39 4.52
N GLU A 20 7.46 -23.54 5.18
CA GLU A 20 6.34 -24.45 4.92
C GLU A 20 4.98 -23.78 5.21
N LYS A 21 4.86 -23.03 6.31
CA LYS A 21 3.65 -22.23 6.60
C LYS A 21 3.40 -21.17 5.53
N ALA A 22 4.44 -20.48 5.06
CA ALA A 22 4.31 -19.49 4.00
C ALA A 22 3.89 -20.12 2.66
N GLU A 23 4.44 -21.29 2.33
CA GLU A 23 4.09 -22.06 1.13
C GLU A 23 2.65 -22.58 1.20
N HIS A 24 2.23 -23.09 2.36
CA HIS A 24 0.86 -23.52 2.60
C HIS A 24 -0.14 -22.36 2.45
N GLN A 25 0.15 -21.22 3.07
CA GLN A 25 -0.69 -20.02 2.94
C GLN A 25 -0.75 -19.49 1.51
N THR A 26 0.35 -19.57 0.75
CA THR A 26 0.35 -19.14 -0.66
C THR A 26 -0.49 -20.08 -1.52
N LYS A 27 -0.36 -21.40 -1.35
CA LYS A 27 -1.15 -22.41 -2.07
C LYS A 27 -2.65 -22.37 -1.75
N GLN A 28 -3.04 -22.08 -0.51
CA GLN A 28 -4.45 -22.00 -0.09
C GLN A 28 -5.13 -20.65 -0.36
N PHE A 29 -4.44 -19.70 -1.00
CA PHE A 29 -5.00 -18.38 -1.20
C PHE A 29 -6.05 -18.38 -2.32
N GLN A 30 -7.30 -18.64 -1.95
CA GLN A 30 -8.44 -18.26 -2.75
C GLN A 30 -8.82 -16.82 -2.42
N HIS A 31 -8.69 -15.94 -3.40
CA HIS A 31 -9.18 -14.58 -3.27
C HIS A 31 -10.71 -14.60 -3.35
N ARG A 32 -11.38 -14.85 -2.22
CA ARG A 32 -12.84 -14.69 -2.10
C ARG A 32 -13.16 -13.19 -2.11
N GLY A 33 -13.13 -12.61 -3.30
CA GLY A 33 -13.29 -11.17 -3.51
C GLY A 33 -14.69 -10.68 -3.14
N LYS A 34 -14.80 -10.00 -1.99
CA LYS A 34 -15.92 -9.09 -1.71
C LYS A 34 -15.66 -7.64 -2.17
N ARG A 35 -14.44 -7.32 -2.64
CA ARG A 35 -14.03 -5.95 -3.03
C ARG A 35 -14.13 -5.70 -4.54
N VAL A 36 -14.51 -4.48 -4.90
CA VAL A 36 -14.94 -4.07 -6.26
C VAL A 36 -14.00 -3.06 -6.92
N TYR A 37 -13.04 -2.47 -6.17
CA TYR A 37 -12.17 -1.43 -6.72
C TYR A 37 -11.31 -1.96 -7.88
N ALA A 38 -11.41 -1.28 -9.03
CA ALA A 38 -10.68 -1.67 -10.23
C ALA A 38 -9.15 -1.65 -10.02
N ILE A 39 -8.64 -0.67 -9.26
CA ILE A 39 -7.22 -0.56 -8.96
C ILE A 39 -6.68 -1.73 -8.13
N GLU A 40 -7.48 -2.31 -7.22
CA GLU A 40 -7.10 -3.54 -6.50
C GLU A 40 -7.03 -4.74 -7.45
N LYS A 41 -7.94 -4.82 -8.45
CA LYS A 41 -7.87 -5.88 -9.47
C LYS A 41 -6.59 -5.78 -10.28
N HIS A 42 -6.19 -4.57 -10.67
CA HIS A 42 -4.91 -4.37 -11.35
C HIS A 42 -3.73 -4.72 -10.43
N ALA A 43 -3.77 -4.34 -9.15
CA ALA A 43 -2.73 -4.68 -8.16
C ALA A 43 -2.46 -6.19 -8.12
N LEU A 44 -3.49 -7.04 -8.16
CA LEU A 44 -3.35 -8.50 -8.18
C LEU A 44 -2.58 -9.04 -9.38
N SER A 45 -2.59 -8.32 -10.51
CA SER A 45 -1.87 -8.72 -11.73
C SER A 45 -0.41 -8.29 -11.74
N VAL A 46 -0.05 -7.22 -11.00
CA VAL A 46 1.29 -6.61 -11.05
C VAL A 46 2.10 -6.81 -9.77
N TYR A 47 1.46 -7.12 -8.64
CA TYR A 47 2.12 -7.26 -7.36
C TYR A 47 2.17 -8.70 -6.86
N THR A 48 3.23 -9.02 -6.10
CA THR A 48 3.28 -10.25 -5.32
C THR A 48 2.18 -10.26 -4.25
N LYS A 49 1.81 -11.45 -3.77
CA LYS A 49 0.78 -11.61 -2.73
C LYS A 49 0.96 -10.71 -1.51
N LYS A 50 2.19 -10.65 -0.96
CA LYS A 50 2.49 -9.82 0.22
C LYS A 50 2.29 -8.34 -0.07
N VAL A 51 2.71 -7.88 -1.25
CA VAL A 51 2.55 -6.48 -1.67
C VAL A 51 1.08 -6.16 -1.93
N CYS A 52 0.31 -7.07 -2.51
CA CYS A 52 -1.15 -6.91 -2.64
C CYS A 52 -1.84 -6.73 -1.27
N GLN A 53 -1.45 -7.50 -0.26
CA GLN A 53 -2.02 -7.36 1.09
C GLN A 53 -1.74 -5.99 1.70
N LEU A 54 -0.50 -5.49 1.55
CA LEU A 54 -0.12 -4.14 1.99
C LEU A 54 -0.90 -3.08 1.22
N PHE A 55 -1.00 -3.22 -0.10
CA PHE A 55 -1.75 -2.30 -0.95
C PHE A 55 -3.24 -2.26 -0.57
N SER A 56 -3.89 -3.40 -0.38
CA SER A 56 -5.27 -3.47 0.11
C SER A 56 -5.44 -2.79 1.47
N SER A 57 -4.47 -2.91 2.39
CA SER A 57 -4.52 -2.18 3.66
C SER A 57 -4.47 -0.66 3.46
N GLU A 58 -3.67 -0.17 2.50
CA GLU A 58 -3.63 1.25 2.16
C GLU A 58 -4.91 1.72 1.45
N VAL A 59 -5.53 0.86 0.63
CA VAL A 59 -6.87 1.12 0.05
C VAL A 59 -7.92 1.26 1.16
N ASP A 60 -7.92 0.38 2.16
CA ASP A 60 -8.86 0.48 3.29
C ASP A 60 -8.67 1.79 4.08
N LYS A 61 -7.41 2.14 4.40
CA LYS A 61 -7.09 3.43 5.06
C LYS A 61 -7.48 4.65 4.23
N SER A 62 -7.50 4.53 2.90
CA SER A 62 -7.86 5.64 2.02
C SER A 62 -9.31 6.10 2.20
N ALA A 63 -10.19 5.21 2.69
CA ALA A 63 -11.59 5.51 2.96
C ALA A 63 -11.77 6.62 4.01
N ASP A 64 -10.81 6.77 4.93
CA ASP A 64 -10.84 7.79 5.98
C ASP A 64 -10.41 9.19 5.49
N TYR A 65 -10.13 9.35 4.19
CA TYR A 65 -9.72 10.61 3.62
C TYR A 65 -10.68 11.08 2.54
N ASN A 66 -10.79 12.41 2.40
CA ASN A 66 -11.49 13.12 1.36
C ASN A 66 -10.50 13.90 0.50
N VAL A 67 -10.89 14.15 -0.75
CA VAL A 67 -10.10 14.92 -1.70
C VAL A 67 -10.63 16.34 -1.75
N ALA A 68 -9.74 17.31 -1.64
CA ALA A 68 -9.98 18.73 -1.79
C ALA A 68 -9.00 19.33 -2.81
N GLN A 69 -9.40 20.41 -3.47
CA GLN A 69 -8.53 21.10 -4.41
C GLN A 69 -7.33 21.72 -3.67
N GLY A 70 -6.13 21.53 -4.21
CA GLY A 70 -4.92 22.15 -3.69
C GLY A 70 -4.77 23.60 -4.18
N ASP A 71 -3.60 24.17 -3.88
CA ASP A 71 -3.31 25.58 -4.18
C ASP A 71 -2.91 25.80 -5.65
N SER A 72 -2.59 24.72 -6.37
CA SER A 72 -2.29 24.71 -7.80
C SER A 72 -3.09 23.61 -8.51
N HIS A 73 -3.18 23.70 -9.85
CA HIS A 73 -3.92 22.73 -10.66
C HIS A 73 -3.39 21.29 -10.49
N ASP A 74 -2.06 21.16 -10.32
CA ASP A 74 -1.37 19.87 -10.25
C ASP A 74 -1.22 19.36 -8.80
N GLU A 75 -1.84 20.04 -7.84
CA GLU A 75 -1.75 19.70 -6.42
C GLU A 75 -3.14 19.44 -5.84
N VAL A 76 -3.23 18.33 -5.12
CA VAL A 76 -4.46 17.87 -4.49
C VAL A 76 -4.23 17.73 -2.99
N LYS A 77 -5.15 18.27 -2.21
CA LYS A 77 -5.15 18.12 -0.74
C LYS A 77 -5.98 16.91 -0.36
N VAL A 78 -5.39 16.03 0.44
CA VAL A 78 -6.05 14.84 0.99
C VAL A 78 -6.26 15.05 2.47
N VAL A 79 -7.52 15.23 2.87
CA VAL A 79 -7.92 15.64 4.22
C VAL A 79 -8.64 14.50 4.91
N HIS A 80 -8.24 14.18 6.14
CA HIS A 80 -8.93 13.14 6.90
C HIS A 80 -10.35 13.56 7.31
N TYR A 81 -11.32 12.65 7.24
CA TYR A 81 -12.73 12.96 7.52
C TYR A 81 -12.98 13.48 8.95
N ASN A 82 -12.24 12.94 9.92
CA ASN A 82 -12.31 13.33 11.34
C ASN A 82 -11.19 14.31 11.73
N GLU A 83 -10.97 15.36 10.93
CA GLU A 83 -9.97 16.38 11.25
C GLU A 83 -10.21 17.01 12.64
N GLU A 84 -11.46 17.35 12.96
CA GLU A 84 -11.85 18.05 14.20
C GLU A 84 -11.64 17.23 15.49
N VAL A 85 -11.64 15.90 15.37
CA VAL A 85 -11.54 14.97 16.52
C VAL A 85 -10.12 14.44 16.69
N ARG A 86 -9.23 14.65 15.71
CA ARG A 86 -7.84 14.21 15.82
C ARG A 86 -7.08 15.06 16.84
N LYS A 87 -6.09 14.44 17.47
CA LYS A 87 -5.13 15.13 18.32
C LYS A 87 -4.42 16.20 17.49
N HIS A 88 -4.24 17.40 18.04
CA HIS A 88 -3.63 18.55 17.35
C HIS A 88 -2.25 18.27 16.73
N TRP A 89 -1.50 17.30 17.25
CA TRP A 89 -0.19 16.90 16.74
C TRP A 89 -0.26 15.92 15.55
N ALA A 90 -1.41 15.30 15.32
CA ALA A 90 -1.59 14.34 14.24
C ALA A 90 -1.93 15.10 12.96
N ARG A 91 -1.04 15.03 11.96
CA ARG A 91 -1.28 15.62 10.65
C ARG A 91 -2.55 15.02 10.02
N SER A 92 -3.49 15.89 9.67
CA SER A 92 -4.82 15.59 9.08
C SER A 92 -4.84 15.80 7.57
N VAL A 93 -3.98 16.67 7.06
CA VAL A 93 -3.92 17.10 5.65
C VAL A 93 -2.60 16.67 5.03
N PHE A 94 -2.67 16.11 3.82
CA PHE A 94 -1.52 15.69 3.04
C PHE A 94 -1.62 16.23 1.62
N ASN A 95 -0.53 16.80 1.11
CA ASN A 95 -0.45 17.23 -0.29
C ASN A 95 0.01 16.07 -1.18
N VAL A 96 -0.70 15.90 -2.30
CA VAL A 96 -0.36 14.96 -3.37
C VAL A 96 -0.21 15.76 -4.66
N LYS A 97 0.99 15.76 -5.22
CA LYS A 97 1.28 16.36 -6.51
C LYS A 97 1.05 15.34 -7.61
N ILE A 98 0.39 15.74 -8.68
CA ILE A 98 0.12 14.91 -9.86
C ILE A 98 0.99 15.45 -10.98
N ASN A 99 1.94 14.65 -11.45
CA ASN A 99 2.66 14.97 -12.67
C ASN A 99 1.85 14.46 -13.87
N GLU A 100 1.24 15.38 -14.63
CA GLU A 100 0.38 15.04 -15.76
C GLU A 100 1.12 14.30 -16.88
N ALA A 101 2.42 14.54 -17.03
CA ALA A 101 3.20 13.98 -18.15
C ALA A 101 3.40 12.46 -18.06
N ASP A 102 3.56 11.92 -16.84
CA ASP A 102 3.84 10.50 -16.59
C ASP A 102 2.78 9.84 -15.68
N GLY A 103 1.75 10.60 -15.26
CA GLY A 103 0.72 10.14 -14.32
C GLY A 103 1.29 9.83 -12.94
N LYS A 104 2.47 10.33 -12.60
CA LYS A 104 3.13 10.05 -11.33
C LYS A 104 2.54 10.93 -10.23
N LEU A 105 1.97 10.26 -9.23
CA LEU A 105 1.60 10.87 -7.96
C LEU A 105 2.80 10.94 -7.00
N ILE A 106 3.04 12.10 -6.40
CA ILE A 106 4.05 12.30 -5.38
C ILE A 106 3.34 12.79 -4.12
N CYS A 107 3.26 11.95 -3.10
CA CYS A 107 2.70 12.34 -1.82
C CYS A 107 3.81 12.80 -0.88
N GLU A 108 3.57 13.90 -0.17
CA GLU A 108 4.51 14.40 0.84
C GLU A 108 4.81 13.41 1.98
N CYS A 109 3.99 12.37 2.18
CA CYS A 109 4.30 11.34 3.18
C CYS A 109 5.50 10.45 2.79
N GLY A 110 5.95 10.49 1.52
CA GLY A 110 7.14 9.78 1.05
C GLY A 110 7.05 8.25 1.04
N MET A 111 5.86 7.68 1.26
CA MET A 111 5.71 6.23 1.46
C MET A 111 6.14 5.41 0.23
N PHE A 112 5.91 5.94 -0.98
CA PHE A 112 6.33 5.26 -2.19
C PHE A 112 7.87 5.26 -2.34
N GLU A 113 8.51 6.40 -2.08
CA GLU A 113 9.95 6.57 -2.15
C GLU A 113 10.69 5.68 -1.12
N HIS A 114 10.09 5.48 0.06
CA HIS A 114 10.70 4.67 1.13
C HIS A 114 10.37 3.17 1.06
N PHE A 115 9.12 2.82 0.72
CA PHE A 115 8.62 1.44 0.81
C PHE A 115 8.23 0.83 -0.54
N GLY A 116 8.19 1.63 -1.60
CA GLY A 116 7.86 1.17 -2.94
C GLY A 116 6.40 0.79 -3.14
N ILE A 117 5.50 1.36 -2.31
CA ILE A 117 4.06 1.12 -2.34
C ILE A 117 3.37 2.47 -2.17
N LEU A 118 2.33 2.71 -2.99
CA LEU A 118 1.49 3.91 -2.87
C LEU A 118 0.84 3.98 -1.47
N CYS A 119 0.91 5.15 -0.84
CA CYS A 119 0.19 5.41 0.40
C CYS A 119 -1.33 5.53 0.16
N CYS A 120 -2.09 5.39 1.23
CA CYS A 120 -3.53 5.67 1.26
C CYS A 120 -3.90 7.05 0.69
N HIS A 121 -3.05 8.08 0.81
CA HIS A 121 -3.33 9.42 0.26
C HIS A 121 -3.31 9.43 -1.27
N ALA A 122 -2.24 8.90 -1.87
CA ALA A 122 -2.13 8.81 -3.33
C ALA A 122 -3.19 7.86 -3.90
N ILE A 123 -3.49 6.76 -3.21
CA ILE A 123 -4.58 5.84 -3.58
C ILE A 123 -5.94 6.55 -3.55
N LYS A 124 -6.21 7.38 -2.53
CA LYS A 124 -7.46 8.14 -2.46
C LYS A 124 -7.62 9.05 -3.67
N VAL A 125 -6.55 9.72 -4.10
CA VAL A 125 -6.55 10.56 -5.32
C VAL A 125 -6.83 9.72 -6.56
N LEU A 126 -6.15 8.58 -6.73
CA LEU A 126 -6.40 7.67 -7.86
C LEU A 126 -7.85 7.21 -7.94
N ILE A 127 -8.44 6.82 -6.80
CA ILE A 127 -9.85 6.41 -6.72
C ILE A 127 -10.77 7.58 -7.05
N HIS A 128 -10.48 8.78 -6.54
CA HIS A 128 -11.27 9.98 -6.80
C HIS A 128 -11.24 10.38 -8.29
N CYS A 129 -10.09 10.25 -8.95
CA CYS A 129 -9.93 10.46 -10.39
C CYS A 129 -10.49 9.30 -11.24
N GLY A 130 -11.06 8.25 -10.64
CA GLY A 130 -11.62 7.11 -11.37
C GLY A 130 -10.56 6.24 -12.07
N VAL A 131 -9.30 6.33 -11.65
CA VAL A 131 -8.21 5.55 -12.23
C VAL A 131 -8.37 4.08 -11.89
N LYS A 132 -8.35 3.23 -12.92
CA LYS A 132 -8.59 1.79 -12.79
C LYS A 132 -7.31 0.97 -12.65
N GLU A 133 -6.17 1.54 -13.02
CA GLU A 133 -4.89 0.85 -13.06
C GLU A 133 -3.83 1.66 -12.33
N ILE A 134 -2.92 0.96 -11.66
CA ILE A 134 -1.78 1.58 -10.98
C ILE A 134 -0.86 2.17 -12.07
N PRO A 135 -0.52 3.48 -12.02
CA PRO A 135 0.37 4.08 -12.99
C PRO A 135 1.69 3.33 -13.07
N GLN A 136 2.24 3.14 -14.27
CA GLN A 136 3.48 2.38 -14.49
C GLN A 136 4.66 2.94 -13.69
N ALA A 137 4.72 4.26 -13.49
CA ALA A 137 5.72 4.91 -12.64
C ALA A 137 5.70 4.43 -11.18
N HIS A 138 4.59 3.84 -10.74
CA HIS A 138 4.36 3.33 -9.38
C HIS A 138 4.46 1.80 -9.27
N ILE A 139 4.91 1.13 -10.34
CA ILE A 139 5.15 -0.32 -10.34
C ILE A 139 6.66 -0.56 -10.32
N MET A 140 7.17 -0.96 -9.16
CA MET A 140 8.58 -1.33 -9.04
C MET A 140 8.85 -2.71 -9.65
N LYS A 141 9.85 -2.79 -10.53
CA LYS A 141 10.45 -4.06 -10.91
C LYS A 141 11.20 -4.62 -9.70
N ARG A 142 10.79 -5.79 -9.21
CA ARG A 142 11.40 -6.48 -8.07
C ARG A 142 12.00 -7.81 -8.52
#